data_AF-A0A353PA06-F1
#
_entry.id   AF-A0A353PA06-F1
#
_cell.length_a   1.000
_cell.length_b   1.000
_cell.length_c   1.000
_cell.angle_alpha   90.00
_cell.angle_beta   90.00
_cell.angle_gamma   90.00
#
_symmetry.space_group_name_H-M   'P 1'
#
loop_
_entity.id
_entity.type
_entity.pdbx_description
1 polymer ?
#
loop_
_entity_poly.entity_id
_entity_poly.type
_entity_poly.pdbx_seq_one_letter_code
_entity_poly.pdbx_strand_id
1 'polypeptide(L)'
;MHFSSLTVHESVHAHGTGRGNRCGAVRTAIPVLRRNRKMPKHRDQATPVDGDAPPVPWHALDARTLSTRLDTPVDGLNEAEVRKRLEQWGPNQLPHARSTPAWRRFARQFNNLLIYVLLISAATTLALQHFIDTSVILAV
;
A
#
# COMPACT_ATOMS: atom_id res chain seq x y z
N MET A 1 25.26 60.60 29.24
CA MET A 1 24.84 59.30 29.82
C MET A 1 25.08 58.23 28.76
N HIS A 2 26.29 57.80 28.42
CA HIS A 2 27.24 56.91 29.12
C HIS A 2 26.61 55.68 29.80
N PHE A 3 26.78 54.50 29.18
CA PHE A 3 27.18 53.18 29.72
C PHE A 3 27.10 52.18 28.53
N SER A 4 28.19 51.85 27.82
CA SER A 4 29.31 50.96 28.16
C SER A 4 28.91 49.52 28.53
N SER A 5 29.43 48.60 27.70
CA SER A 5 29.85 47.22 28.03
C SER A 5 28.78 46.14 28.23
N LEU A 6 28.67 45.21 27.28
CA LEU A 6 29.30 43.90 27.48
C LEU A 6 29.47 43.12 26.16
N THR A 7 30.71 42.68 25.98
CA THR A 7 31.24 41.79 24.96
C THR A 7 30.80 40.35 25.19
N VAL A 8 30.28 39.68 24.16
CA VAL A 8 30.30 38.22 23.95
C VAL A 8 30.47 38.06 22.44
N HIS A 9 31.68 38.04 21.87
CA HIS A 9 32.64 36.92 21.83
C HIS A 9 32.00 35.53 21.70
N GLU A 10 31.56 35.19 20.49
CA GLU A 10 31.63 33.79 20.04
C GLU A 10 31.93 33.72 18.54
N SER A 11 33.21 33.51 18.25
CA SER A 11 33.71 32.99 16.99
C SER A 11 33.25 31.55 16.82
N VAL A 12 32.41 31.28 15.82
CA VAL A 12 32.33 29.93 15.22
C VAL A 12 32.29 30.07 13.71
N HIS A 13 33.49 29.97 13.13
CA HIS A 13 33.68 29.44 11.79
C HIS A 13 33.06 28.04 11.73
N ALA A 14 32.08 27.85 10.85
CA ALA A 14 31.70 26.53 10.37
C ALA A 14 31.50 26.59 8.86
N HIS A 15 32.59 26.29 8.16
CA HIS A 15 32.60 25.85 6.77
C HIS A 15 31.72 24.62 6.60
N GLY A 16 30.95 24.59 5.51
CA GLY A 16 30.48 23.36 4.88
C GLY A 16 28.99 23.11 5.01
N THR A 17 28.29 23.21 3.88
CA THR A 17 27.41 22.13 3.36
C THR A 17 26.90 22.52 1.97
N GLY A 18 27.78 22.40 0.98
CA GLY A 18 27.38 22.36 -0.41
C GLY A 18 27.07 20.92 -0.84
N ARG A 19 25.81 20.49 -0.73
CA ARG A 19 25.22 19.52 -1.67
C ARG A 19 23.69 19.51 -1.52
N GLY A 20 23.05 20.32 -2.36
CA GLY A 20 21.63 20.23 -2.63
C GLY A 20 21.32 18.91 -3.35
N ASN A 21 21.09 17.86 -2.58
CA ASN A 21 20.44 16.67 -3.09
C ASN A 21 18.94 16.94 -3.10
N ARG A 22 18.45 17.33 -4.28
CA ARG A 22 17.04 17.34 -4.65
C ARG A 22 16.49 15.92 -4.51
N CYS A 23 16.09 15.55 -3.30
CA CYS A 23 15.10 14.50 -3.09
C CYS A 23 13.77 15.03 -3.62
N GLY A 24 13.53 14.81 -4.91
CA GLY A 24 12.22 14.96 -5.52
C GLY A 24 11.23 14.16 -4.69
N ALA A 25 10.34 14.88 -4.02
CA ALA A 25 9.25 14.33 -3.25
C ALA A 25 8.30 13.58 -4.19
N VAL A 26 8.53 12.29 -4.40
CA VAL A 26 7.52 11.39 -4.93
C VAL A 26 6.62 10.99 -3.76
N ARG A 27 5.81 11.93 -3.28
CA ARG A 27 4.66 11.65 -2.41
C ARG A 27 3.56 11.06 -3.29
N THR A 28 3.74 9.86 -3.81
CA THR A 28 2.60 9.05 -4.23
C THR A 28 1.91 8.58 -2.96
N ALA A 29 0.87 9.31 -2.58
CA ALA A 29 -0.10 8.86 -1.60
C ALA A 29 -0.66 7.52 -2.08
N ILE A 30 -0.16 6.41 -1.54
CA ILE A 30 -0.80 5.11 -1.69
C ILE A 30 -2.13 5.26 -0.95
N PRO A 31 -3.29 5.21 -1.63
CA PRO A 31 -4.55 5.16 -0.92
C PRO A 31 -4.60 3.80 -0.27
N VAL A 32 -4.37 3.76 1.05
CA VAL A 32 -4.50 2.55 1.84
C VAL A 32 -5.97 2.16 1.81
N LEU A 33 -6.34 1.35 0.82
CA LEU A 33 -7.65 0.73 0.72
C LEU A 33 -7.81 -0.11 1.98
N ARG A 34 -8.59 0.37 2.95
CA ARG A 34 -9.15 -0.42 4.04
C ARG A 34 -10.01 -1.52 3.43
N ARG A 35 -9.37 -2.62 3.02
CA ARG A 35 -10.04 -3.87 2.70
C ARG A 35 -10.64 -4.38 4.00
N ASN A 36 -11.93 -4.17 4.18
CA ASN A 36 -12.73 -4.86 5.18
C ASN A 36 -12.88 -6.34 4.75
N ARG A 37 -11.76 -7.07 4.74
CA ARG A 37 -11.75 -8.51 4.52
C ARG A 37 -12.26 -9.13 5.80
N LYS A 38 -13.47 -9.68 5.75
CA LYS A 38 -13.91 -10.70 6.71
C LYS A 38 -12.84 -11.81 6.66
N MET A 39 -11.98 -11.85 7.67
CA MET A 39 -10.95 -12.89 7.77
C MET A 39 -11.70 -14.23 7.86
N PRO A 40 -11.49 -15.19 6.95
CA PRO A 40 -12.04 -16.52 7.14
C PRO A 40 -11.52 -17.05 8.48
N LYS A 41 -12.44 -17.43 9.36
CA LYS A 41 -12.16 -17.93 10.72
C LYS A 41 -11.50 -19.32 10.74
N HIS A 42 -11.08 -19.80 9.57
CA HIS A 42 -10.39 -21.05 9.34
C HIS A 42 -8.97 -20.73 8.84
N ARG A 43 -8.14 -20.14 9.70
CA ARG A 43 -6.71 -19.92 9.44
C ARG A 43 -5.86 -21.10 9.91
N ASP A 44 -6.49 -22.20 10.29
CA ASP A 44 -5.81 -23.37 10.87
C ASP A 44 -5.37 -24.38 9.80
N GLN A 45 -5.69 -24.12 8.53
CA GLN A 45 -5.25 -24.94 7.41
C GLN A 45 -4.28 -24.13 6.53
N ALA A 46 -3.11 -23.83 7.09
CA ALA A 46 -1.93 -23.75 6.24
C ALA A 46 -1.78 -25.13 5.60
N THR A 47 -1.69 -25.19 4.27
CA THR A 47 -1.37 -26.41 3.52
C THR A 47 -0.20 -27.12 4.21
N PRO A 48 -0.29 -28.44 4.48
CA PRO A 48 0.84 -29.19 5.00
C PRO A 48 1.97 -29.06 3.98
N VAL A 49 2.93 -28.20 4.28
CA VAL A 49 4.22 -28.19 3.60
C VAL A 49 4.91 -29.42 4.16
N ASP A 50 5.20 -30.39 3.30
CA ASP A 50 5.66 -31.73 3.68
C ASP A 50 6.72 -31.69 4.80
N GLY A 51 6.39 -32.27 5.96
CA GLY A 51 7.29 -32.47 7.10
C GLY A 51 6.79 -31.83 8.40
N ASP A 52 6.73 -32.62 9.47
CA ASP A 52 6.28 -32.30 10.83
C ASP A 52 7.09 -31.20 11.58
N ALA A 53 7.82 -30.34 10.85
CA ALA A 53 8.62 -29.29 11.42
C ALA A 53 7.77 -28.03 11.69
N PRO A 54 7.86 -27.43 12.88
CA PRO A 54 7.17 -26.19 13.18
C PRO A 54 7.60 -25.07 12.22
N PRO A 55 6.68 -24.19 11.80
CA PRO A 55 6.98 -23.13 10.85
C PRO A 55 8.06 -22.20 11.39
N VAL A 56 9.01 -21.86 10.54
CA VAL A 56 10.12 -20.99 10.88
C VAL A 56 9.63 -19.56 11.13
N PRO A 57 9.89 -18.96 12.31
CA PRO A 57 9.51 -17.58 12.59
C PRO A 57 10.53 -16.61 11.97
N TRP A 58 10.53 -16.47 10.65
CA TRP A 58 11.49 -15.63 9.90
C TRP A 58 11.64 -14.21 10.43
N HIS A 59 10.55 -13.64 10.97
CA HIS A 59 10.50 -12.28 11.53
C HIS A 59 11.18 -12.14 12.90
N ALA A 60 11.45 -13.24 13.59
CA ALA A 60 12.03 -13.27 14.94
C ALA A 60 13.49 -13.73 14.94
N LEU A 61 14.05 -14.09 13.77
CA LEU A 61 15.43 -14.53 13.65
C LEU A 61 16.39 -13.34 13.57
N ASP A 62 17.55 -13.48 14.22
CA ASP A 62 18.65 -12.52 14.10
C ASP A 62 19.26 -12.52 12.69
N ALA A 63 19.83 -11.39 12.27
CA ALA A 63 20.42 -11.20 10.95
C ALA A 63 21.52 -12.22 10.62
N ARG A 64 22.38 -12.59 11.58
CA ARG A 64 23.46 -13.57 11.35
C ARG A 64 22.93 -15.00 11.22
N THR A 65 21.83 -15.29 11.90
CA THR A 65 21.13 -16.58 11.79
C THR A 65 20.41 -16.67 10.45
N LEU A 66 19.77 -15.58 10.01
CA LEU A 66 19.14 -15.47 8.70
C LEU A 66 20.14 -15.62 7.56
N SER A 67 21.30 -14.95 7.63
CA SER A 67 22.33 -15.01 6.59
C SER A 67 22.89 -16.42 6.42
N THR A 68 23.18 -17.10 7.53
CA THR A 68 23.64 -18.50 7.53
C THR A 68 22.57 -19.44 6.98
N ARG A 69 21.31 -19.23 7.36
CA ARG A 69 20.20 -20.10 6.96
C ARG A 69 19.78 -19.92 5.50
N LEU A 70 19.85 -18.70 4.98
CA LEU A 70 19.54 -18.36 3.58
C LEU A 70 20.75 -18.44 2.65
N ASP A 71 21.90 -18.92 3.17
CA ASP A 71 23.19 -18.96 2.46
C ASP A 71 23.45 -17.66 1.69
N THR A 72 23.34 -16.54 2.42
CA THR A 72 23.42 -15.19 1.86
C THR A 72 24.51 -14.43 2.60
N PRO A 73 25.55 -13.91 1.90
CA PRO A 73 26.58 -13.10 2.53
C PRO A 73 26.01 -11.80 3.11
N VAL A 74 26.67 -11.25 4.13
CA VAL A 74 26.30 -9.95 4.70
C VAL A 74 26.46 -8.82 3.67
N ASP A 75 27.42 -8.95 2.76
CA ASP A 75 27.70 -7.97 1.71
C ASP A 75 26.80 -8.13 0.46
N GLY A 76 25.88 -9.11 0.47
CA GLY A 76 24.94 -9.38 -0.63
C GLY A 76 25.33 -10.59 -1.49
N LEU A 77 24.44 -10.93 -2.43
CA LEU A 77 24.62 -12.08 -3.34
C LEU A 77 25.50 -11.71 -4.54
N ASN A 78 26.27 -12.68 -5.03
CA ASN A 78 26.97 -12.55 -6.29
C ASN A 78 26.00 -12.68 -7.50
N GLU A 79 26.42 -12.20 -8.67
CA GLU A 79 25.56 -12.18 -9.86
C GLU A 79 25.12 -13.57 -10.34
N ALA A 80 26.01 -14.58 -10.20
CA ALA A 80 25.72 -15.96 -10.60
C ALA A 80 24.62 -16.58 -9.73
N GLU A 81 24.66 -16.36 -8.43
CA GLU A 81 23.68 -16.84 -7.46
C GLU A 81 22.36 -16.08 -7.60
N VAL A 82 22.40 -14.78 -7.89
CA VAL A 82 21.20 -14.01 -8.26
C VAL A 82 20.53 -14.62 -9.49
N ARG A 83 21.30 -14.96 -10.55
CA ARG A 83 20.76 -15.58 -11.77
C ARG A 83 20.11 -16.92 -11.47
N LYS A 84 20.81 -17.78 -10.73
CA LYS A 84 20.33 -19.10 -10.31
C LYS A 84 19.04 -19.01 -9.50
N ARG A 85 18.97 -18.09 -8.53
CA ARG A 85 17.76 -17.87 -7.73
C ARG A 85 16.62 -17.28 -8.55
N LEU A 86 16.91 -16.41 -9.52
CA LEU A 86 15.89 -15.86 -10.42
C LEU A 86 15.29 -16.93 -11.33
N GLU A 87 16.10 -17.88 -11.80
CA GLU A 87 15.63 -19.04 -12.58
C GLU A 87 14.79 -20.00 -11.72
N GLN A 88 15.18 -20.23 -10.47
CA GLN A 88 14.48 -21.15 -9.57
C GLN A 88 13.15 -20.57 -9.04
N TRP A 89 13.14 -19.31 -8.61
CA TRP A 89 12.01 -18.70 -7.90
C TRP A 89 11.20 -17.76 -8.78
N GLY A 90 11.73 -17.38 -9.94
CA GLY A 90 11.16 -16.35 -10.79
C GLY A 90 11.35 -14.94 -10.21
N PRO A 91 10.91 -13.92 -10.96
CA PRO A 91 10.91 -12.54 -10.45
C PRO A 91 9.92 -12.40 -9.28
N ASN A 92 10.31 -11.66 -8.24
CA ASN A 92 9.43 -11.29 -7.13
C ASN A 92 8.42 -10.22 -7.58
N GLN A 93 7.53 -10.59 -8.50
CA GLN A 93 6.50 -9.72 -9.07
C GLN A 93 5.15 -10.41 -8.95
N LEU A 94 4.20 -9.69 -8.35
CA LEU A 94 2.82 -10.14 -8.30
C LEU A 94 2.21 -10.14 -9.71
N PRO A 95 1.38 -11.13 -10.06
CA PRO A 95 0.66 -11.12 -11.32
C PRO A 95 -0.16 -9.84 -11.46
N HIS A 96 -0.02 -9.16 -12.60
CA HIS A 96 -0.86 -8.00 -12.88
C HIS A 96 -2.31 -8.44 -13.00
N ALA A 97 -3.16 -7.95 -12.10
CA ALA A 97 -4.60 -8.14 -12.24
C ALA A 97 -5.08 -7.42 -13.51
N ARG A 98 -5.90 -8.08 -14.32
CA ARG A 98 -6.51 -7.44 -15.49
C ARG A 98 -7.26 -6.18 -15.05
N SER A 99 -6.89 -5.03 -15.62
CA SER A 99 -7.56 -3.78 -15.35
C SER A 99 -9.04 -3.89 -15.71
N THR A 100 -9.94 -3.70 -14.74
CA THR A 100 -11.36 -3.62 -15.05
C THR A 100 -11.66 -2.28 -15.69
N PRO A 101 -12.33 -2.21 -16.84
CA PRO A 101 -12.63 -0.94 -17.49
C PRO A 101 -13.55 -0.07 -16.62
N ALA A 102 -13.42 1.25 -16.74
CA ALA A 102 -14.10 2.22 -15.89
C ALA A 102 -15.63 2.08 -15.92
N TRP A 103 -16.21 1.88 -17.11
CA TRP A 103 -17.66 1.64 -17.27
C TRP A 103 -18.15 0.40 -16.51
N ARG A 104 -17.35 -0.67 -16.47
CA ARG A 104 -17.69 -1.89 -15.72
C ARG A 104 -17.57 -1.67 -14.22
N ARG A 105 -16.69 -0.77 -13.78
CA ARG A 105 -16.61 -0.35 -12.37
C ARG A 105 -17.83 0.47 -11.96
N PHE A 106 -18.30 1.36 -12.83
CA PHE A 106 -19.54 2.12 -12.66
C PHE A 106 -20.78 1.20 -12.65
N ALA A 107 -20.92 0.30 -13.62
CA ALA A 107 -22.04 -0.65 -13.68
C ALA A 107 -22.15 -1.54 -12.44
N ARG A 108 -21.01 -1.91 -11.82
CA ARG A 108 -21.02 -2.66 -10.55
C ARG A 108 -21.62 -1.89 -9.37
N GLN A 109 -21.63 -0.56 -9.40
CA GLN A 109 -22.27 0.25 -8.35
C GLN A 109 -23.79 0.09 -8.37
N PHE A 110 -24.37 -0.16 -9.54
CA PHE A 110 -25.80 -0.42 -9.70
C PHE A 110 -26.22 -1.84 -9.29
N ASN A 111 -25.27 -2.70 -8.88
CA ASN A 111 -25.57 -4.04 -8.37
C ASN A 111 -25.67 -4.05 -6.84
N ASN A 112 -26.50 -3.18 -6.28
CA ASN A 112 -26.71 -3.04 -4.84
C ASN A 112 -28.20 -2.90 -4.56
N LEU A 113 -28.72 -3.60 -3.55
CA LEU A 113 -30.13 -3.51 -3.15
C LEU A 113 -30.60 -2.05 -2.97
N LEU A 114 -29.75 -1.19 -2.40
CA LEU A 114 -30.07 0.21 -2.20
C LEU A 114 -30.37 0.94 -3.52
N ILE A 115 -29.58 0.71 -4.56
CA ILE A 115 -29.80 1.39 -5.85
C ILE A 115 -31.09 0.89 -6.51
N TYR A 116 -31.47 -0.37 -6.33
CA TYR A 116 -32.73 -0.89 -6.85
C TYR A 116 -33.92 -0.23 -6.18
N VAL A 117 -33.85 0.00 -4.87
CA VAL A 117 -34.88 0.76 -4.15
C VAL A 117 -34.96 2.21 -4.67
N LEU A 118 -33.83 2.87 -4.91
CA LEU A 118 -33.81 4.22 -5.49
C LEU A 118 -34.39 4.25 -6.91
N LEU A 119 -34.05 3.29 -7.75
CA LEU A 119 -34.59 3.21 -9.12
C LEU A 119 -36.10 2.96 -9.14
N ILE A 120 -36.61 2.09 -8.26
CA ILE A 120 -38.05 1.84 -8.11
C ILE A 120 -38.76 3.10 -7.60
N SER A 121 -38.18 3.78 -6.60
CA SER A 121 -38.71 5.05 -6.10
C SER A 121 -38.75 6.11 -7.20
N ALA A 122 -37.65 6.32 -7.93
CA ALA A 122 -37.58 7.27 -9.03
C ALA A 122 -38.64 6.95 -10.11
N ALA A 123 -38.81 5.68 -10.47
CA ALA A 123 -39.83 5.26 -11.44
C ALA A 123 -41.25 5.57 -10.95
N THR A 124 -41.52 5.34 -9.66
CA THR A 124 -42.83 5.61 -9.04
C THR A 124 -43.12 7.12 -9.03
N THR A 125 -42.15 7.93 -8.59
CA THR A 125 -42.25 9.40 -8.55
C THR A 125 -42.38 10.02 -9.95
N LEU A 126 -41.69 9.45 -10.94
CA LEU A 126 -41.81 9.86 -12.33
C LEU A 126 -43.19 9.52 -12.90
N ALA A 127 -43.77 8.37 -12.53
CA ALA A 127 -45.14 8.02 -12.91
C ALA A 127 -46.16 9.01 -12.33
N LEU A 128 -45.87 9.58 -11.15
CA LEU A 128 -46.66 10.66 -10.54
C LEU A 128 -46.34 12.06 -11.12
N GLN A 129 -45.46 12.16 -12.14
CA GLN A 129 -45.04 13.40 -12.80
C GLN A 129 -44.35 14.44 -11.88
N HIS A 130 -43.73 13.98 -10.80
CA HIS A 130 -42.94 14.82 -9.89
C HIS A 130 -41.48 14.90 -10.35
N PHE A 131 -41.20 15.79 -11.30
CA PHE A 131 -39.87 15.94 -11.90
C PHE A 131 -38.79 16.40 -10.91
N ILE A 132 -39.14 17.24 -9.93
CA ILE A 132 -38.19 17.76 -8.92
C ILE A 132 -37.68 16.62 -8.04
N ASP A 133 -38.60 15.86 -7.43
CA ASP A 133 -38.25 14.73 -6.58
C ASP A 133 -37.47 13.65 -7.35
N THR A 134 -37.87 13.38 -8.60
CA THR A 134 -37.15 12.42 -9.46
C THR A 134 -35.71 12.85 -9.74
N SER A 135 -35.49 14.15 -10.01
CA SER A 135 -34.15 14.67 -10.29
C SER A 135 -33.20 14.55 -9.10
N VAL A 136 -33.71 14.76 -7.87
CA VAL A 136 -32.93 14.61 -6.64
C VAL A 136 -32.53 13.14 -6.43
N ILE A 137 -33.43 12.20 -6.73
CA ILE A 137 -33.15 10.76 -6.60
C ILE A 137 -32.10 10.29 -7.61
N LEU A 138 -32.10 10.82 -8.84
CA LEU A 138 -31.16 10.41 -9.90
C LEU A 138 -29.76 11.04 -9.79
N ALA A 139 -29.62 12.18 -9.10
CA ALA A 139 -28.36 12.92 -9.02
C ALA A 139 -27.36 12.38 -7.98
N VAL A 140 -27.80 11.50 -7.07
CA VAL A 140 -26.97 10.92 -6.01
C VAL A 140 -26.11 9.77 -6.51
#